data_AF-A0A1I1DSL7-F1
#
_entry.id   AF-A0A1I1DSL7-F1
#
_cell.length_a   1.000
_cell.length_b   1.000
_cell.length_c   1.000
_cell.angle_alpha   90.00
_cell.angle_beta   90.00
_cell.angle_gamma   90.00
#
_symmetry.space_group_name_H-M   'P 1'
#
loop_
_entity.id
_entity.type
_entity.pdbx_description
1 polymer ?
#
loop_
_entity_poly.entity_id
_entity_poly.type
_entity_poly.pdbx_seq_one_letter_code
_entity_poly.pdbx_strand_id
1 'polypeptide(L)'
;MAADFKKNNTLPLIEANLSTKEAIAKKYFINDTPTFLDGILMPNQVFSYKTQPNKNQNAMQNGFTLIELILGMVVLAIVMTIITGLLAPQARQSADPVVQIRATELGQAMMNEILAKSFDENSDRSPPWNRCGENAITCTTLITPTPSNQTPNDEGASRENYNDVDDYHGLKLAGTAIENSLGDAVPYYAGFQLDIAVQYDDDFNGAGTSSKKIAKLVTVTVTASNGEVYGFSAYKGNY
;
A
#
# COMPACT_ATOMS: atom_id res chain seq x y z
N MET A 1 -31.79 50.63 10.42
CA MET A 1 -30.61 50.05 11.08
C MET A 1 -29.96 49.13 10.07
N ALA A 2 -28.74 49.44 9.67
CA ALA A 2 -28.10 49.05 8.42
C ALA A 2 -27.25 47.76 8.54
N ALA A 3 -26.69 47.37 7.38
CA ALA A 3 -25.76 46.28 7.04
C ALA A 3 -26.47 44.94 6.76
N ASP A 4 -26.60 44.41 5.53
CA ASP A 4 -25.87 44.53 4.26
C ASP A 4 -24.37 44.16 4.34
N PHE A 5 -24.06 42.92 3.95
CA PHE A 5 -22.70 42.46 3.66
C PHE A 5 -22.74 41.57 2.42
N LYS A 6 -22.64 42.22 1.26
CA LYS A 6 -22.39 41.59 -0.04
C LYS A 6 -20.90 41.74 -0.38
N LYS A 7 -20.34 40.65 -0.92
CA LYS A 7 -19.15 40.54 -1.81
C LYS A 7 -17.73 40.45 -1.23
N ASN A 8 -17.01 39.56 -1.92
CA ASN A 8 -15.56 39.44 -2.14
C ASN A 8 -14.78 38.58 -1.17
N ASN A 9 -14.72 37.28 -1.48
CA ASN A 9 -13.53 36.49 -1.17
C ASN A 9 -13.03 35.82 -2.47
N THR A 10 -12.44 36.64 -3.34
CA THR A 10 -11.49 36.18 -4.34
C THR A 10 -10.25 35.69 -3.60
N LEU A 11 -10.06 34.37 -3.53
CA LEU A 11 -8.79 33.78 -3.13
C LEU A 11 -7.71 34.31 -4.09
N PRO A 12 -6.63 34.95 -3.62
CA PRO A 12 -5.49 35.23 -4.47
C PRO A 12 -4.85 33.89 -4.82
N LEU A 13 -4.79 33.58 -6.11
CA LEU A 13 -3.81 32.65 -6.66
C LEU A 13 -2.43 33.23 -6.32
N ILE A 14 -1.81 32.71 -5.28
CA ILE A 14 -0.39 32.96 -5.04
C ILE A 14 0.34 32.12 -6.09
N GLU A 15 0.62 32.74 -7.23
CA GLU A 15 1.67 32.31 -8.13
C GLU A 15 3.00 32.41 -7.37
N ALA A 16 3.38 31.31 -6.72
CA ALA A 16 4.71 31.16 -6.15
C ALA A 16 5.70 31.03 -7.30
N ASN A 17 6.42 32.13 -7.56
CA ASN A 17 7.49 32.24 -8.53
C ASN A 17 8.55 31.15 -8.28
N LEU A 18 9.01 30.49 -9.34
CA LEU A 18 9.97 29.36 -9.32
C LEU A 18 11.25 29.67 -8.51
N SER A 19 11.61 30.95 -8.38
CA SER A 19 12.72 31.46 -7.57
C SER A 19 12.62 31.16 -6.06
N THR A 20 11.41 31.05 -5.47
CA THR A 20 11.27 30.82 -4.01
C THR A 20 11.33 29.33 -3.63
N LYS A 21 11.05 28.42 -4.57
CA LYS A 21 11.22 26.96 -4.33
C LYS A 21 12.69 26.54 -4.31
N GLU A 22 13.56 27.20 -5.09
CA GLU A 22 14.99 26.93 -5.07
C GLU A 22 15.69 27.39 -3.78
N ALA A 23 15.14 28.40 -3.08
CA ALA A 23 15.74 28.91 -1.84
C ALA A 23 15.51 27.99 -0.62
N ILE A 24 14.45 27.19 -0.61
CA ILE A 24 14.14 26.25 0.49
C ILE A 24 14.79 24.88 0.24
N ALA A 25 14.90 24.45 -1.03
CA ALA A 25 15.61 23.22 -1.39
C ALA A 25 17.12 23.31 -1.12
N LYS A 26 17.74 24.50 -1.19
CA LYS A 26 19.19 24.65 -1.01
C LYS A 26 19.67 24.63 0.45
N LYS A 27 18.76 24.61 1.43
CA LYS A 27 19.12 24.60 2.87
C LYS A 27 19.18 23.20 3.49
N TYR A 28 18.69 22.16 2.81
CA TYR A 28 18.57 20.80 3.38
C TYR A 28 19.17 19.67 2.52
N PHE A 29 19.79 19.97 1.38
CA PHE A 29 20.53 18.95 0.63
C PHE A 29 21.99 18.87 1.09
N ILE A 30 22.24 17.86 1.92
CA ILE A 30 23.56 17.29 2.20
C ILE A 30 24.01 16.58 0.92
N ASN A 31 24.93 17.20 0.19
CA ASN A 31 25.68 16.55 -0.89
C ASN A 31 27.11 16.28 -0.40
N ASP A 32 27.27 15.24 0.42
CA ASP A 32 28.58 14.64 0.69
C ASP A 32 28.84 13.52 -0.32
N THR A 33 29.41 13.91 -1.46
CA THR A 33 30.19 12.99 -2.31
C THR A 33 31.59 13.58 -2.38
N PRO A 34 32.63 12.92 -1.83
CA PRO A 34 33.97 13.47 -1.93
C PRO A 34 34.50 13.25 -3.35
N THR A 35 34.46 14.29 -4.17
CA THR A 35 35.23 14.38 -5.42
C THR A 35 36.69 14.62 -5.06
N PHE A 36 37.43 13.52 -4.89
CA PHE A 36 38.87 13.50 -5.05
C PHE A 36 39.17 13.72 -6.54
N LEU A 37 40.20 14.51 -6.86
CA LEU A 37 40.64 14.95 -8.20
C LEU A 37 40.06 16.29 -8.67
N ASP A 38 40.59 17.40 -8.13
CA ASP A 38 41.13 18.51 -8.94
C ASP A 38 41.76 19.56 -8.02
N GLY A 39 43.09 19.49 -7.91
CA GLY A 39 43.90 20.36 -7.05
C GLY A 39 45.39 20.16 -7.26
N ILE A 40 45.82 19.93 -8.51
CA ILE A 40 47.23 19.94 -8.89
C ILE A 40 47.59 21.36 -9.28
N LEU A 41 48.21 22.09 -8.35
CA LEU A 41 49.34 23.02 -8.53
C LEU A 41 49.47 23.90 -7.29
N MET A 42 50.30 23.47 -6.34
CA MET A 42 50.91 24.35 -5.34
C MET A 42 52.43 24.14 -5.33
N PRO A 43 53.22 25.21 -5.18
CA PRO A 43 54.67 25.16 -5.23
C PRO A 43 55.25 24.38 -4.05
N ASN A 44 56.26 23.58 -4.38
CA ASN A 44 57.15 22.78 -3.55
C ASN A 44 57.34 23.30 -2.10
N GLN A 45 56.45 22.90 -1.18
CA GLN A 45 56.69 22.97 0.26
C GLN A 45 57.12 21.58 0.70
N VAL A 46 58.42 21.41 0.91
CA VAL A 46 58.97 20.21 1.54
C VAL A 46 58.43 20.14 2.97
N PHE A 47 57.37 19.36 3.19
CA PHE A 47 56.83 19.13 4.52
C PHE A 47 57.84 18.27 5.28
N SER A 48 58.70 18.93 6.07
CA SER A 48 59.68 18.27 6.93
C SER A 48 58.94 17.61 8.09
N TYR A 49 58.65 16.32 7.96
CA TYR A 49 58.14 15.51 9.05
C TYR A 49 59.31 15.25 10.02
N LYS A 50 59.25 15.82 11.22
CA LYS A 50 60.10 15.35 12.32
C LYS A 50 59.57 13.97 12.72
N THR A 51 60.23 12.89 12.29
CA THR A 51 60.01 11.57 12.88
C THR A 51 60.38 11.64 14.35
N GLN A 52 59.40 11.57 15.23
CA GLN A 52 59.69 11.29 16.64
C GLN A 52 60.37 9.92 16.71
N PRO A 53 61.44 9.75 17.50
CA PRO A 53 62.08 8.45 17.64
C PRO A 53 61.05 7.46 18.17
N ASN A 54 60.80 6.40 17.41
CA ASN A 54 59.96 5.28 17.79
C ASN A 54 60.51 4.74 19.11
N LYS A 55 59.83 5.06 20.21
CA LYS A 55 60.07 4.43 21.50
C LYS A 55 59.60 3.00 21.29
N ASN A 56 60.53 2.09 21.01
CA ASN A 56 60.28 0.65 20.87
C ASN A 56 59.47 0.18 22.08
N GLN A 57 58.15 0.19 21.94
CA GLN A 57 57.25 -0.48 22.85
C GLN A 57 57.41 -1.95 22.48
N ASN A 58 58.38 -2.62 23.12
CA ASN A 58 58.37 -4.06 23.20
C ASN A 58 57.09 -4.43 23.94
N ALA A 59 55.98 -4.51 23.20
CA ALA A 59 54.73 -5.02 23.72
C ALA A 59 55.01 -6.48 24.06
N MET A 60 55.24 -6.74 25.34
CA MET A 60 55.40 -8.09 25.87
C MET A 60 54.16 -8.87 25.43
N GLN A 61 54.35 -9.83 24.53
CA GLN A 61 53.30 -10.75 24.12
C GLN A 61 53.04 -11.69 25.31
N ASN A 62 52.19 -11.25 26.22
CA ASN A 62 51.71 -12.08 27.30
C ASN A 62 50.67 -13.04 26.71
N GLY A 63 50.96 -14.34 26.76
CA GLY A 63 50.01 -15.39 26.40
C GLY A 63 48.85 -15.44 27.40
N PHE A 64 47.70 -15.92 26.94
CA PHE A 64 46.53 -16.16 27.79
C PHE A 64 46.79 -17.31 28.76
N THR A 65 46.29 -17.18 29.98
CA THR A 65 46.35 -18.28 30.96
C THR A 65 45.30 -19.34 30.64
N LEU A 66 45.53 -20.59 31.05
CA LEU A 66 44.57 -21.68 30.84
C LEU A 66 43.21 -21.38 31.49
N ILE A 67 43.21 -20.73 32.66
CA ILE A 67 41.97 -20.36 33.36
C ILE A 67 41.18 -19.28 32.61
N GLU A 68 41.86 -18.35 31.96
CA GLU A 68 41.21 -17.28 31.18
C GLU A 68 40.51 -17.84 29.94
N LEU A 69 41.08 -18.87 29.31
CA LEU A 69 40.44 -19.57 28.19
C LEU A 69 39.18 -20.33 28.64
N ILE A 70 39.22 -20.97 29.82
CA ILE A 70 38.04 -21.62 30.40
C ILE A 70 36.93 -20.61 30.67
N LEU A 71 37.26 -19.49 31.34
CA LEU A 71 36.29 -18.43 31.61
C LEU A 71 35.76 -17.80 30.32
N GLY A 72 36.61 -17.62 29.30
CA GLY A 72 36.21 -17.13 27.98
C GLY A 72 35.20 -18.04 27.27
N MET A 73 35.43 -19.36 27.27
CA MET A 73 34.48 -20.33 26.69
C MET A 73 33.15 -20.34 27.44
N VAL A 74 33.16 -20.23 28.77
CA VAL A 74 31.94 -20.18 29.59
C VAL A 74 31.14 -18.91 29.29
N VAL A 75 31.77 -17.74 29.25
CA VAL A 75 31.11 -16.47 28.96
C VAL A 75 30.56 -16.46 27.54
N LEU A 76 31.34 -16.94 26.56
CA LEU A 76 30.89 -17.03 25.16
C LEU A 76 29.67 -17.95 25.03
N ALA A 77 29.64 -19.08 25.74
CA ALA A 77 28.51 -20.01 25.74
C ALA A 77 27.23 -19.35 26.30
N ILE A 78 27.34 -18.58 27.38
CA ILE A 78 26.20 -17.84 27.95
C ILE A 78 25.67 -16.80 26.97
N VAL A 79 26.57 -16.02 26.36
CA VAL A 79 26.21 -14.98 25.37
C VAL A 79 25.52 -15.61 24.16
N MET A 80 26.06 -16.68 23.60
CA MET A 80 25.49 -17.36 22.43
C MET A 80 24.09 -17.92 22.73
N THR A 81 23.86 -18.41 23.95
CA THR A 81 22.55 -18.92 24.39
C THR A 81 21.51 -17.80 24.41
N ILE A 82 21.86 -16.63 24.95
CA ILE A 82 20.96 -15.47 25.00
C ILE A 82 20.66 -14.95 23.58
N ILE A 83 21.70 -14.79 22.75
CA ILE A 83 21.55 -14.34 21.36
C ILE A 83 20.65 -15.30 20.57
N THR A 84 20.90 -16.60 20.67
CA THR A 84 20.09 -17.62 19.98
C THR A 84 18.65 -17.60 20.48
N GLY A 85 18.42 -17.40 21.79
CA GLY A 85 17.09 -17.25 22.37
C GLY A 85 16.32 -16.03 21.85
N LEU A 86 17.03 -14.94 21.51
CA LEU A 86 16.43 -13.71 20.96
C LEU A 86 16.22 -13.78 19.44
N LEU A 87 17.11 -14.47 18.70
CA LEU A 87 17.03 -14.58 17.24
C LEU A 87 16.09 -15.70 16.78
N ALA A 88 15.99 -16.81 17.51
CA ALA A 88 15.11 -17.93 17.18
C ALA A 88 13.62 -17.55 17.00
N PRO A 89 13.00 -16.68 17.83
CA PRO A 89 11.61 -16.28 17.63
C PRO A 89 11.39 -15.35 16.42
N GLN A 90 12.39 -14.57 15.99
CA GLN A 90 12.26 -13.68 14.83
C GLN A 90 12.08 -14.46 13.51
N ALA A 91 12.72 -15.61 13.38
CA ALA A 91 12.60 -16.44 12.19
C ALA A 91 11.17 -17.01 11.99
N ARG A 92 10.42 -17.23 13.07
CA ARG A 92 9.05 -17.76 13.00
C ARG A 92 7.99 -16.70 12.73
N GLN A 93 8.23 -15.45 13.12
CA GLN A 93 7.34 -14.32 12.84
C GLN A 93 7.40 -13.83 11.38
N SER A 94 8.21 -14.46 10.52
CA SER A 94 8.48 -14.00 9.16
C SER A 94 7.49 -14.51 8.10
N ALA A 95 6.65 -15.50 8.42
CA ALA A 95 5.67 -16.06 7.46
C ALA A 95 4.39 -15.21 7.36
N ASP A 96 3.93 -14.65 8.49
CA ASP A 96 2.69 -13.86 8.55
C ASP A 96 2.75 -12.57 7.72
N PRO A 97 3.86 -11.79 7.71
CA PRO A 97 3.96 -10.59 6.87
C PRO A 97 3.81 -10.88 5.37
N VAL A 98 4.28 -12.04 4.90
CA VAL A 98 4.14 -12.41 3.49
C VAL A 98 2.67 -12.70 3.14
N VAL A 99 1.95 -13.38 4.03
CA VAL A 99 0.52 -13.66 3.86
C VAL A 99 -0.30 -12.36 3.87
N GLN A 100 0.03 -11.44 4.78
CA GLN A 100 -0.58 -10.12 4.86
C GLN A 100 -0.35 -9.28 3.60
N ILE A 101 0.88 -9.24 3.08
CA ILE A 101 1.20 -8.50 1.84
C ILE A 101 0.38 -9.05 0.67
N ARG A 102 0.29 -10.38 0.55
CA ARG A 102 -0.51 -11.03 -0.50
C ARG A 102 -2.01 -10.75 -0.35
N ALA A 103 -2.55 -10.80 0.87
CA ALA A 103 -3.95 -10.46 1.11
C ALA A 103 -4.24 -9.00 0.71
N THR A 104 -3.29 -8.11 1.00
CA THR A 104 -3.39 -6.68 0.66
C THR A 104 -3.31 -6.45 -0.84
N GLU A 105 -2.38 -7.12 -1.52
CA GLU A 105 -2.24 -7.05 -2.98
C GLU A 105 -3.50 -7.53 -3.68
N LEU A 106 -4.06 -8.67 -3.26
CA LEU A 106 -5.31 -9.20 -3.79
C LEU A 106 -6.48 -8.23 -3.58
N GLY A 107 -6.63 -7.71 -2.35
CA GLY A 107 -7.71 -6.77 -2.01
C GLY A 107 -7.61 -5.46 -2.79
N GLN A 108 -6.39 -4.91 -2.93
CA GLN A 108 -6.15 -3.68 -3.69
C GLN A 108 -6.32 -3.89 -5.19
N ALA A 109 -5.82 -5.00 -5.75
CA ALA A 109 -6.01 -5.33 -7.15
C ALA A 109 -7.50 -5.45 -7.49
N MET A 110 -8.26 -6.17 -6.67
CA MET A 110 -9.71 -6.30 -6.84
C MET A 110 -10.43 -4.96 -6.68
N MET A 111 -10.07 -4.16 -5.67
CA MET A 111 -10.67 -2.84 -5.48
C MET A 111 -10.41 -1.93 -6.70
N ASN A 112 -9.20 -1.93 -7.24
CA ASN A 112 -8.85 -1.14 -8.42
C ASN A 112 -9.60 -1.60 -9.67
N GLU A 113 -9.80 -2.92 -9.82
CA GLU A 113 -10.60 -3.47 -10.91
C GLU A 113 -12.06 -2.98 -10.82
N ILE A 114 -12.71 -3.12 -9.67
CA ILE A 114 -14.10 -2.70 -9.46
C ILE A 114 -14.25 -1.19 -9.68
N LEU A 115 -13.39 -0.39 -9.06
CA LEU A 115 -13.48 1.07 -9.15
C LEU A 115 -13.22 1.60 -10.57
N ALA A 116 -12.54 0.83 -11.42
CA ALA A 116 -12.32 1.17 -12.83
C ALA A 116 -13.55 0.90 -13.71
N LYS A 117 -14.56 0.17 -13.24
CA LYS A 117 -15.80 -0.09 -13.97
C LYS A 117 -16.77 1.10 -13.91
N SER A 118 -17.80 1.10 -14.75
CA SER A 118 -18.84 2.15 -14.68
C SER A 118 -19.61 2.04 -13.37
N PHE A 119 -20.30 3.12 -13.00
CA PHE A 119 -21.13 3.10 -11.80
C PHE A 119 -22.24 2.04 -11.90
N ASP A 120 -22.91 1.96 -13.05
CA ASP A 120 -24.14 1.17 -13.28
C ASP A 120 -24.20 0.79 -14.77
N GLU A 121 -24.91 -0.27 -15.12
CA GLU A 121 -25.14 -0.73 -16.50
C GLU A 121 -25.85 0.37 -17.33
N ASN A 122 -26.72 1.15 -16.67
CA ASN A 122 -27.53 2.20 -17.27
C ASN A 122 -26.84 3.58 -17.24
N SER A 123 -25.58 3.63 -16.84
CA SER A 123 -24.76 4.85 -16.95
C SER A 123 -23.98 4.86 -18.27
N ASP A 124 -24.16 5.92 -19.05
CA ASP A 124 -23.54 6.06 -20.37
C ASP A 124 -22.03 6.25 -20.27
N ARG A 125 -21.28 5.42 -21.01
CA ARG A 125 -19.81 5.47 -21.12
C ARG A 125 -19.31 6.34 -22.27
N SER A 126 -20.23 6.97 -23.00
CA SER A 126 -19.97 7.86 -24.13
C SER A 126 -20.97 9.01 -24.14
N PRO A 127 -20.66 10.14 -24.80
CA PRO A 127 -21.64 11.20 -24.98
C PRO A 127 -22.92 10.69 -25.68
N PRO A 128 -24.12 11.12 -25.27
CA PRO A 128 -24.42 12.10 -24.22
C PRO A 128 -24.32 11.49 -22.82
N TRP A 129 -23.43 11.99 -21.96
CA TRP A 129 -23.18 11.44 -20.62
C TRP A 129 -24.43 11.50 -19.74
N ASN A 130 -25.15 10.39 -19.59
CA ASN A 130 -26.24 10.25 -18.65
C ASN A 130 -25.87 9.31 -17.51
N ARG A 131 -26.25 9.73 -16.31
CA ARG A 131 -26.12 8.95 -15.08
C ARG A 131 -27.42 8.18 -14.84
N CYS A 132 -27.30 6.97 -14.32
CA CYS A 132 -28.48 6.30 -13.79
C CYS A 132 -29.10 7.15 -12.67
N GLY A 133 -30.44 7.17 -12.56
CA GLY A 133 -31.16 8.01 -11.61
C GLY A 133 -31.46 9.43 -12.11
N GLU A 134 -31.01 9.80 -13.30
CA GLU A 134 -31.33 11.07 -13.98
C GLU A 134 -32.10 10.83 -15.28
N ASN A 135 -32.75 11.88 -15.83
CA ASN A 135 -33.43 11.82 -17.14
C ASN A 135 -34.40 10.62 -17.33
N ALA A 136 -35.06 10.19 -16.24
CA ALA A 136 -35.92 9.00 -16.18
C ALA A 136 -35.21 7.64 -16.42
N ILE A 137 -33.88 7.60 -16.38
CA ILE A 137 -33.08 6.38 -16.37
C ILE A 137 -33.09 5.82 -14.95
N THR A 138 -33.44 4.54 -14.80
CA THR A 138 -33.48 3.87 -13.49
C THR A 138 -32.15 3.13 -13.27
N CYS A 139 -31.52 3.30 -12.09
CA CYS A 139 -30.35 2.50 -11.74
C CYS A 139 -30.71 1.05 -11.47
N THR A 140 -29.76 0.15 -11.66
CA THR A 140 -29.91 -1.27 -11.36
C THR A 140 -30.26 -1.49 -9.89
N THR A 141 -31.10 -2.49 -9.64
CA THR A 141 -31.30 -2.98 -8.27
C THR A 141 -30.24 -4.03 -7.98
N LEU A 142 -29.43 -3.80 -6.94
CA LEU A 142 -28.49 -4.80 -6.45
C LEU A 142 -29.23 -6.08 -6.05
N ILE A 143 -28.91 -7.20 -6.70
CA ILE A 143 -29.44 -8.52 -6.37
C ILE A 143 -28.32 -9.34 -5.77
N THR A 144 -28.48 -9.81 -4.53
CA THR A 144 -27.53 -10.74 -3.94
C THR A 144 -27.66 -12.10 -4.63
N PRO A 145 -26.57 -12.68 -5.17
CA PRO A 145 -26.61 -13.99 -5.79
C PRO A 145 -27.17 -15.02 -4.81
N THR A 146 -28.17 -15.78 -5.27
CA THR A 146 -28.79 -16.88 -4.52
C THR A 146 -28.32 -18.19 -5.13
N PRO A 147 -28.41 -19.34 -4.44
CA PRO A 147 -28.04 -20.64 -5.03
C PRO A 147 -28.77 -20.97 -6.35
N SER A 148 -29.93 -20.34 -6.59
CA SER A 148 -30.72 -20.43 -7.82
C SER A 148 -30.32 -19.46 -8.93
N ASN A 149 -29.54 -18.40 -8.62
CA ASN A 149 -29.03 -17.44 -9.59
C ASN A 149 -27.52 -17.29 -9.38
N GLN A 150 -26.74 -18.04 -10.17
CA GLN A 150 -25.29 -18.22 -10.00
C GLN A 150 -24.47 -16.98 -10.35
N THR A 151 -25.12 -15.88 -10.71
CA THR A 151 -24.47 -14.65 -11.09
C THR A 151 -24.94 -13.57 -10.12
N PRO A 152 -24.04 -12.69 -9.66
CA PRO A 152 -24.43 -11.32 -9.39
C PRO A 152 -25.28 -10.82 -10.58
N ASN A 153 -26.36 -10.10 -10.32
CA ASN A 153 -27.13 -9.29 -11.29
C ASN A 153 -27.48 -9.80 -12.73
N ASP A 154 -27.74 -11.10 -12.96
CA ASP A 154 -28.27 -11.65 -14.23
C ASP A 154 -27.41 -11.45 -15.52
N GLU A 155 -26.25 -10.77 -15.48
CA GLU A 155 -25.39 -10.55 -16.67
C GLU A 155 -24.40 -11.70 -16.99
N GLY A 156 -24.56 -12.85 -16.34
CA GLY A 156 -23.78 -14.07 -16.60
C GLY A 156 -22.66 -14.32 -15.58
N ALA A 157 -22.26 -15.59 -15.43
CA ALA A 157 -21.32 -16.04 -14.39
C ALA A 157 -19.84 -15.76 -14.73
N SER A 158 -19.56 -15.08 -15.85
CA SER A 158 -18.21 -14.86 -16.35
C SER A 158 -17.75 -13.44 -16.04
N ARG A 159 -16.55 -13.30 -15.46
CA ARG A 159 -15.90 -12.00 -15.20
C ARG A 159 -15.73 -11.15 -16.47
N GLU A 160 -15.76 -11.75 -17.65
CA GLU A 160 -15.70 -11.03 -18.93
C GLU A 160 -16.91 -10.09 -19.15
N ASN A 161 -18.06 -10.45 -18.59
CA ASN A 161 -19.28 -9.66 -18.73
C ASN A 161 -19.34 -8.51 -17.72
N TYR A 162 -18.45 -8.52 -16.71
CA TYR A 162 -18.48 -7.58 -15.60
C TYR A 162 -18.03 -6.20 -16.10
N ASN A 163 -19.00 -5.37 -16.44
CA ASN A 163 -18.84 -4.10 -17.11
C ASN A 163 -19.14 -2.92 -16.17
N ASP A 164 -19.80 -3.14 -15.05
CA ASP A 164 -20.12 -2.15 -14.04
C ASP A 164 -19.72 -2.61 -12.62
N VAL A 165 -20.05 -1.81 -11.60
CA VAL A 165 -19.73 -2.12 -10.20
C VAL A 165 -20.70 -3.15 -9.60
N ASP A 166 -21.95 -3.22 -10.06
CA ASP A 166 -22.98 -4.07 -9.46
C ASP A 166 -22.77 -5.55 -9.78
N ASP A 167 -22.08 -5.83 -10.89
CA ASP A 167 -21.63 -7.17 -11.29
C ASP A 167 -20.75 -7.87 -10.23
N TYR A 168 -20.13 -7.12 -9.33
CA TYR A 168 -19.27 -7.69 -8.29
C TYR A 168 -20.03 -7.94 -6.98
N HIS A 169 -21.29 -7.51 -6.87
CA HIS A 169 -22.06 -7.66 -5.64
C HIS A 169 -22.32 -9.13 -5.30
N GLY A 170 -21.79 -9.57 -4.16
CA GLY A 170 -21.91 -10.95 -3.70
C GLY A 170 -21.00 -11.93 -4.42
N LEU A 171 -20.00 -11.44 -5.17
CA LEU A 171 -18.96 -12.29 -5.73
C LEU A 171 -18.15 -12.94 -4.60
N LYS A 172 -18.09 -14.28 -4.61
CA LYS A 172 -17.28 -15.06 -3.67
C LYS A 172 -16.35 -15.98 -4.44
N LEU A 173 -15.04 -15.80 -4.25
CA LEU A 173 -14.01 -16.61 -4.88
C LEU A 173 -13.15 -17.28 -3.82
N ALA A 174 -12.68 -18.50 -4.09
CA ALA A 174 -11.79 -19.22 -3.19
C ALA A 174 -10.74 -20.02 -3.96
N GLY A 175 -9.50 -20.01 -3.46
CA GLY A 175 -8.41 -20.81 -4.00
C GLY A 175 -8.20 -20.60 -5.50
N THR A 176 -8.40 -21.66 -6.30
CA THR A 176 -8.16 -21.66 -7.75
C THR A 176 -9.18 -20.87 -8.56
N ALA A 177 -10.31 -20.49 -7.97
CA ALA A 177 -11.28 -19.58 -8.60
C ALA A 177 -10.83 -18.11 -8.54
N ILE A 178 -9.74 -17.79 -7.84
CA ILE A 178 -9.13 -16.46 -7.86
C ILE A 178 -8.28 -16.36 -9.13
N GLU A 179 -8.75 -15.53 -10.05
CA GLU A 179 -8.14 -15.28 -11.35
C GLU A 179 -7.61 -13.84 -11.45
N ASN A 180 -6.70 -13.59 -12.40
CA ASN A 180 -6.33 -12.22 -12.77
C ASN A 180 -7.43 -11.58 -13.65
N SER A 181 -7.25 -10.32 -14.05
CA SER A 181 -8.19 -9.61 -14.93
C SER A 181 -8.25 -10.15 -16.37
N LEU A 182 -7.38 -11.08 -16.75
CA LEU A 182 -7.38 -11.79 -18.02
C LEU A 182 -8.05 -13.17 -17.92
N GLY A 183 -8.53 -13.57 -16.74
CA GLY A 183 -9.14 -14.89 -16.51
C GLY A 183 -8.15 -16.03 -16.24
N ASP A 184 -6.85 -15.74 -16.05
CA ASP A 184 -5.89 -16.77 -15.69
C ASP A 184 -5.93 -17.05 -14.19
N ALA A 185 -6.00 -18.32 -13.80
CA ALA A 185 -5.88 -18.74 -12.42
C ALA A 185 -4.52 -18.32 -11.82
N VAL A 186 -4.53 -17.87 -10.57
CA VAL A 186 -3.31 -17.42 -9.87
C VAL A 186 -3.02 -18.37 -8.70
N PRO A 187 -2.15 -19.40 -8.88
CA PRO A 187 -2.00 -20.49 -7.92
C PRO A 187 -1.53 -20.08 -6.51
N TYR A 188 -0.85 -18.93 -6.38
CA TYR A 188 -0.32 -18.45 -5.10
C TYR A 188 -1.40 -17.98 -4.12
N TYR A 189 -2.64 -17.78 -4.58
CA TYR A 189 -3.81 -17.51 -3.74
C TYR A 189 -4.57 -18.79 -3.34
N ALA A 190 -3.97 -19.96 -3.54
CA ALA A 190 -4.48 -21.21 -2.97
C ALA A 190 -4.65 -21.07 -1.45
N GLY A 191 -5.89 -21.24 -0.96
CA GLY A 191 -6.24 -21.07 0.45
C GLY A 191 -6.72 -19.68 0.84
N PHE A 192 -6.73 -18.70 -0.07
CA PHE A 192 -7.38 -17.41 0.14
C PHE A 192 -8.86 -17.49 -0.25
N GLN A 193 -9.68 -16.65 0.38
CA GLN A 193 -11.07 -16.42 0.02
C GLN A 193 -11.30 -14.92 -0.17
N LEU A 194 -12.13 -14.57 -1.14
CA LEU A 194 -12.52 -13.23 -1.47
C LEU A 194 -14.04 -13.14 -1.39
N ASP A 195 -14.55 -12.14 -0.69
CA ASP A 195 -15.97 -11.82 -0.61
C ASP A 195 -16.15 -10.34 -0.90
N ILE A 196 -17.04 -10.01 -1.84
CA ILE A 196 -17.28 -8.65 -2.30
C ILE A 196 -18.74 -8.30 -2.03
N ALA A 197 -18.94 -7.18 -1.36
CA ALA A 197 -20.25 -6.61 -1.12
C ALA A 197 -20.29 -5.19 -1.67
N VAL A 198 -21.27 -4.92 -2.50
CA VAL A 198 -21.59 -3.58 -2.99
C VAL A 198 -22.91 -3.15 -2.38
N GLN A 199 -23.01 -1.92 -1.90
CA GLN A 199 -24.28 -1.37 -1.44
C GLN A 199 -24.38 0.07 -1.89
N TYR A 200 -25.57 0.52 -2.28
CA TYR A 200 -25.78 1.96 -2.37
C TYR A 200 -25.64 2.57 -0.97
N ASP A 201 -24.98 3.71 -0.89
CA ASP A 201 -24.79 4.46 0.34
C ASP A 201 -24.75 5.94 -0.02
N ASP A 202 -25.93 6.57 0.07
CA ASP A 202 -26.15 7.93 -0.38
C ASP A 202 -25.64 8.97 0.61
N ASP A 203 -25.47 8.61 1.88
CA ASP A 203 -25.04 9.51 2.94
C ASP A 203 -23.62 9.22 3.43
N PHE A 204 -22.93 8.28 2.77
CA PHE A 204 -21.54 7.90 3.03
C PHE A 204 -21.31 7.47 4.49
N ASN A 205 -22.32 6.86 5.11
CA ASN A 205 -22.32 6.54 6.53
C ASN A 205 -21.91 5.09 6.82
N GLY A 206 -21.70 4.26 5.78
CA GLY A 206 -21.36 2.84 5.88
C GLY A 206 -22.57 1.90 6.05
N ALA A 207 -23.78 2.44 6.19
CA ALA A 207 -25.02 1.75 6.46
C ALA A 207 -25.97 1.94 5.26
N GLY A 208 -25.79 1.09 4.24
CA GLY A 208 -26.32 1.26 2.90
C GLY A 208 -27.72 1.88 2.79
N THR A 209 -27.82 2.91 1.97
CA THR A 209 -29.03 3.67 1.66
C THR A 209 -29.21 3.75 0.13
N SER A 210 -30.40 3.40 -0.35
CA SER A 210 -30.72 3.23 -1.78
C SER A 210 -31.68 4.29 -2.35
N SER A 211 -31.78 5.45 -1.73
CA SER A 211 -32.85 6.42 -2.04
C SER A 211 -32.52 7.32 -3.22
N LYS A 212 -31.28 7.80 -3.31
CA LYS A 212 -30.81 8.78 -4.28
C LYS A 212 -29.80 8.22 -5.26
N LYS A 213 -29.24 7.03 -4.98
CA LYS A 213 -28.29 6.30 -5.84
C LYS A 213 -27.08 7.15 -6.24
N ILE A 214 -26.58 7.96 -5.32
CA ILE A 214 -25.47 8.91 -5.61
C ILE A 214 -24.09 8.28 -5.47
N ALA A 215 -23.98 7.25 -4.63
CA ALA A 215 -22.74 6.52 -4.42
C ALA A 215 -23.02 5.06 -4.04
N LYS A 216 -22.02 4.23 -4.31
CA LYS A 216 -21.95 2.81 -3.92
C LYS A 216 -20.74 2.63 -3.02
N LEU A 217 -20.95 2.05 -1.85
CA LEU A 217 -19.88 1.53 -1.00
C LEU A 217 -19.53 0.12 -1.50
N VAL A 218 -18.27 -0.03 -1.90
CA VAL A 218 -17.67 -1.32 -2.26
C VAL A 218 -16.85 -1.79 -1.07
N THR A 219 -17.16 -2.98 -0.56
CA THR A 219 -16.42 -3.65 0.50
C THR A 219 -15.83 -4.94 -0.05
N VAL A 220 -14.50 -5.06 0.03
CA VAL A 220 -13.75 -6.25 -0.37
C VAL A 220 -13.17 -6.88 0.88
N THR A 221 -13.50 -8.13 1.13
CA THR A 221 -13.03 -8.90 2.28
C THR A 221 -12.16 -10.05 1.79
N VAL A 222 -10.90 -10.06 2.19
CA VAL A 222 -9.94 -11.12 1.88
C VAL A 222 -9.69 -11.94 3.14
N THR A 223 -10.06 -13.22 3.13
CA THR A 223 -9.66 -14.17 4.16
C THR A 223 -8.40 -14.88 3.69
N ALA A 224 -7.31 -14.70 4.42
CA ALA A 224 -6.02 -15.30 4.09
C ALA A 224 -5.95 -16.77 4.49
N SER A 225 -4.91 -17.48 4.02
CA SER A 225 -4.73 -18.91 4.29
C SER A 225 -4.47 -19.26 5.77
N ASN A 226 -4.08 -18.28 6.58
CA ASN A 226 -3.95 -18.40 8.04
C ASN A 226 -5.27 -18.11 8.80
N GLY A 227 -6.36 -17.80 8.09
CA GLY A 227 -7.67 -17.48 8.64
C GLY A 227 -7.86 -16.02 9.06
N GLU A 228 -6.83 -15.17 8.91
CA GLU A 228 -6.96 -13.74 9.16
C GLU A 228 -7.79 -13.05 8.08
N VAL A 229 -8.55 -12.03 8.48
CA VAL A 229 -9.45 -11.29 7.60
C VAL A 229 -8.95 -9.86 7.39
N TYR A 230 -8.84 -9.48 6.13
CA TYR A 230 -8.39 -8.16 5.68
C TYR A 230 -9.53 -7.48 4.92
N GLY A 231 -10.02 -6.37 5.44
CA GLY A 231 -11.14 -5.62 4.86
C GLY A 231 -10.68 -4.34 4.17
N PHE A 232 -11.20 -4.09 2.98
CA PHE A 232 -11.00 -2.87 2.20
C PHE A 232 -12.36 -2.27 1.88
N SER A 233 -12.47 -0.94 1.89
CA SER A 233 -13.71 -0.28 1.50
C SER A 233 -13.41 1.02 0.77
N ALA A 234 -14.20 1.29 -0.27
CA ALA A 234 -14.10 2.52 -1.05
C ALA A 234 -15.49 2.91 -1.59
N TYR A 235 -15.63 4.18 -1.94
CA TYR A 235 -16.85 4.68 -2.58
C TYR A 235 -16.65 4.86 -4.07
N LYS A 236 -17.61 4.35 -4.85
CA LYS A 236 -17.81 4.71 -6.25
C LYS A 236 -18.92 5.74 -6.32
N GLY A 237 -18.63 6.92 -6.87
CA GLY A 237 -19.64 7.95 -7.15
C GLY A 237 -20.35 7.71 -8.48
N ASN A 238 -21.58 8.20 -8.59
CA ASN A 238 -22.36 8.24 -9.82
C ASN A 238 -21.97 9.48 -10.64
N TYR A 239 -20.98 9.35 -11.52
CA TYR A 239 -20.49 10.41 -12.41
C TYR A 239 -19.99 9.85 -13.75
#